data_AF-A0A966FHI2-F1
#
_entry.id   AF-A0A966FHI2-F1
#
_cell.length_a   1.000
_cell.length_b   1.000
_cell.length_c   1.000
_cell.angle_alpha   90.00
_cell.angle_beta   90.00
_cell.angle_gamma   90.00
#
_symmetry.space_group_name_H-M   'P 1'
#
loop_
_entity.id
_entity.type
_entity.pdbx_description
1 polymer ?
#
loop_
_entity_poly.entity_id
_entity_poly.type
_entity_poly.pdbx_seq_one_letter_code
_entity_poly.pdbx_strand_id
1 'polypeptide(L)' 'FTVADAYLFVVAGWGKHVGIDISGLANLSAFMGRVAARPAVQEALRAEGLLK' A
#
# COMPACT_ATOMS: atom_id res chain seq x y z
N PHE A 1 -12.39 3.73 -3.64
CA PHE A 1 -11.22 4.46 -3.16
C PHE A 1 -11.69 5.71 -2.43
N THR A 2 -11.38 5.77 -1.15
CA THR A 2 -11.72 6.78 -0.16
C THR A 2 -10.49 6.97 0.74
N VAL A 3 -10.57 7.90 1.70
CA VAL A 3 -9.48 8.12 2.66
C VAL A 3 -9.10 6.85 3.44
N ALA A 4 -10.07 5.98 3.73
CA ALA A 4 -9.82 4.72 4.43
C ALA A 4 -8.92 3.76 3.63
N ASP A 5 -9.07 3.75 2.30
CA ASP A 5 -8.24 2.92 1.42
C ASP A 5 -6.78 3.40 1.43
N ALA A 6 -6.56 4.71 1.39
CA ALA A 6 -5.22 5.28 1.48
C ALA A 6 -4.54 4.94 2.82
N TYR A 7 -5.29 5.08 3.91
CA TYR A 7 -4.79 4.80 5.26
C TYR A 7 -4.39 3.33 5.42
N LEU A 8 -5.27 2.41 5.00
CA LEU A 8 -4.99 0.97 5.07
C LEU A 8 -3.78 0.59 4.22
N PHE A 9 -3.64 1.16 3.02
CA PHE A 9 -2.50 0.89 2.13
C PHE A 9 -1.16 1.23 2.80
N VAL A 10 -1.08 2.38 3.47
CA VAL A 10 0.14 2.80 4.17
C VAL A 10 0.42 1.90 5.38
N VAL A 11 -0.57 1.70 6.25
CA VAL A 11 -0.39 0.92 7.48
C VAL A 11 -0.09 -0.55 7.19
N ALA A 12 -0.82 -1.19 6.27
CA ALA A 12 -0.53 -2.56 5.85
C ALA A 12 0.85 -2.65 5.19
N GLY A 13 1.28 -1.61 4.47
CA GLY A 13 2.61 -1.47 3.90
C GLY A 13 3.73 -1.41 4.95
N TRP A 14 3.47 -1.06 6.21
CA TRP A 14 4.48 -1.09 7.28
C TRP A 14 4.79 -2.49 7.77
N GLY A 15 3.88 -3.46 7.60
CA GLY A 15 4.05 -4.84 8.08
C GLY A 15 5.39 -5.47 7.68
N LYS A 16 5.84 -5.23 6.44
CA LYS A 16 7.15 -5.69 5.93
C LYS A 16 8.37 -5.12 6.67
N HIS A 17 8.24 -3.98 7.36
CA HIS A 17 9.33 -3.33 8.09
C HIS A 17 9.34 -3.67 9.57
N VAL A 18 8.22 -4.17 10.12
CA VAL A 18 8.05 -4.49 11.54
C VAL A 18 7.88 -5.99 11.81
N GLY A 19 8.08 -6.84 10.79
CA GLY A 19 8.04 -8.30 10.92
C GLY A 19 6.64 -8.89 11.03
N ILE A 20 5.61 -8.19 10.53
CA ILE A 20 4.24 -8.72 10.46
C ILE A 20 4.01 -9.34 9.08
N ASP A 21 3.75 -10.65 9.06
CA ASP A 21 3.37 -11.37 7.84
C ASP A 21 1.86 -11.24 7.57
N ILE A 22 1.54 -10.72 6.38
CA ILE A 22 0.17 -10.57 5.87
C ILE A 22 -0.04 -11.35 4.56
N SER A 23 0.93 -12.16 4.14
CA SER A 23 0.90 -12.89 2.87
C SER A 23 -0.29 -13.84 2.72
N GLY A 24 -0.78 -14.40 3.83
CA GLY A 24 -1.98 -15.26 3.86
C GLY A 24 -3.30 -14.53 3.61
N LEU A 25 -3.32 -13.20 3.59
CA LEU A 25 -4.54 -12.39 3.42
C LEU A 25 -4.77 -12.05 1.94
N ALA A 26 -5.28 -13.01 1.17
CA ALA A 26 -5.44 -12.88 -0.29
C ALA A 26 -6.17 -11.60 -0.75
N ASN A 27 -7.26 -11.23 -0.07
CA ASN A 27 -8.01 -10.01 -0.38
C ASN A 27 -7.23 -8.73 -0.08
N LEU A 28 -6.39 -8.75 0.96
CA LEU A 28 -5.52 -7.62 1.29
C LEU A 28 -4.42 -7.47 0.25
N SER A 29 -3.79 -8.56 -0.19
CA SER A 29 -2.80 -8.53 -1.26
C SER A 29 -3.39 -7.98 -2.57
N ALA A 30 -4.59 -8.44 -2.95
CA ALA A 30 -5.28 -7.92 -4.12
C ALA A 30 -5.65 -6.43 -3.97
N PHE A 31 -6.04 -6.00 -2.78
CA PHE A 31 -6.29 -4.60 -2.45
C PHE A 31 -5.03 -3.74 -2.58
N MET A 32 -3.91 -4.18 -1.98
CA MET A 32 -2.61 -3.48 -2.05
C MET A 32 -2.17 -3.29 -3.51
N GLY A 33 -2.32 -4.33 -4.34
CA GLY A 33 -2.03 -4.24 -5.77
C GLY A 33 -2.89 -3.21 -6.50
N ARG A 34 -4.21 -3.19 -6.25
CA ARG A 34 -5.12 -2.20 -6.87
C ARG A 34 -4.79 -0.77 -6.44
N VAL A 35 -4.42 -0.54 -5.19
CA VAL A 35 -4.07 0.80 -4.68
C VAL A 35 -2.72 1.25 -5.23
N ALA A 36 -1.71 0.39 -5.22
CA ALA A 36 -0.37 0.68 -5.75
C ALA A 36 -0.36 1.00 -7.26
N ALA A 37 -1.32 0.45 -8.02
CA ALA A 37 -1.44 0.70 -9.46
C ALA A 37 -2.03 2.08 -9.81
N ARG A 38 -2.55 2.84 -8.85
CA ARG A 38 -3.19 4.14 -9.12
C ARG A 38 -2.12 5.20 -9.44
N PRO A 39 -2.27 6.00 -10.52
CA PRO A 39 -1.31 7.04 -10.87
C PRO A 39 -1.01 8.01 -9.71
N ALA A 40 -2.05 8.53 -9.05
CA ALA A 40 -1.87 9.44 -7.92
C ALA A 40 -1.13 8.82 -6.72
N VAL A 41 -1.26 7.51 -6.50
CA VAL A 41 -0.50 6.81 -5.45
C VAL A 41 0.96 6.69 -5.85
N GLN A 42 1.25 6.36 -7.11
CA GLN A 42 2.62 6.32 -7.62
C GLN A 42 3.28 7.69 -7.58
N GLU A 43 2.58 8.76 -7.96
CA GLU A 43 3.10 10.14 -7.85
C GLU A 43 3.41 10.49 -6.40
N ALA A 44 2.52 10.17 -5.45
CA ALA A 44 2.78 10.39 -4.02
C ALA A 44 4.01 9.60 -3.54
N LEU A 45 4.11 8.31 -3.89
CA LEU A 45 5.25 7.49 -3.53
C LEU A 45 6.56 8.02 -4.13
N ARG A 46 6.56 8.58 -5.35
CA ARG A 46 7.74 9.24 -5.93
C ARG A 46 8.07 10.55 -5.19
N ALA A 47 7.07 11.37 -4.90
CA ALA A 47 7.24 12.63 -4.17
C ALA A 47 7.80 12.40 -2.75
N GLU A 48 7.41 11.30 -2.11
CA GLU A 48 7.92 10.87 -0.80
C GLU A 48 9.25 10.09 -0.89
N GLY A 49 9.79 9.85 -2.08
CA GLY A 49 11.06 9.12 -2.28
C GLY A 49 10.97 7.60 -2.03
N LEU A 50 9.76 7.05 -2.00
CA LEU A 50 9.46 5.63 -1.76
C LEU A 50 9.44 4.79 -3.05
N LEU A 51 9.34 5.44 -4.21
CA LEU A 51 9.38 4.81 -5.53
C LEU A 51 10.33 5.62 -6.42
N LYS A 52 11.27 4.94 -7.08
CA LYS A 52 12.19 5.56 -8.06
C LYS A 52 11.58 5.57 -9.45
#